data_AF-A0A975E4Y4-F1
#
_entry.id   AF-A0A975E4Y4-F1
#
_cell.length_a   1.000
_cell.length_b   1.000
_cell.length_c   1.000
_cell.angle_alpha   90.00
_cell.angle_beta   90.00
_cell.angle_gamma   90.00
#
_symmetry.space_group_name_H-M   'P 1'
#
loop_
_entity.id
_entity.type
_entity.pdbx_description
1 polymer ?
#
loop_
_entity_poly.entity_id
_entity_poly.type
_entity_poly.pdbx_seq_one_letter_code
_entity_poly.pdbx_strand_id
1 'polypeptide(L)'
;MSRWLTVWRAAHLVGVPRGVLQQRVRNGELPLSDGMVSTDALLRLYPQAQLEDGGLLERVVQIKDEAFGRRVRERILPSQEVLAQRLFRQSQELANLRRHLQCYHALVLELRDAARAQSEAAPQDEGLRRLLAQASSGLARALATEPVDRLDVMDDMLKVMCAQVTVRPSGHQFSVEGHDTLLQAGLRAGLKLNYGCGNGTCGMCKVRVIDGEVARVQHTDYPLSEAEKAQGYTLMCAHTAASSELTLETLEAGGPRDIAPQQIVTTVRQVRELGADTRMLHLQTPRTHRLRFLAGQSVTLGLSGGNSGKDDTHLTLPVASCPCDDRNLLFLVAREADDSFSRQVFDGGLQPGASIDLWGPVGEFVLDSDERPLVFAACDLGFAPVKSLIEHALARDEAPSLSLFWLATRPDGHFLANQCRAWSSALDGFEHHLAYHSDVSAGARQLAQAMRADLFDIACDFYLAGPEAFVHRLHDELRAAGVAAGQIRTEVL
;
A
#
# COMPACT_ATOMS: atom_id res chain seq x y z
N MET A 1 0.09 20.52 24.17
CA MET A 1 1.05 20.19 23.09
C MET A 1 0.48 20.78 21.83
N SER A 2 1.18 21.74 21.22
CA SER A 2 0.79 22.34 19.94
C SER A 2 0.70 21.24 18.88
N ARG A 3 -0.52 20.91 18.45
CA ARG A 3 -0.74 20.00 17.31
C ARG A 3 -0.60 20.81 16.04
N TRP A 4 -0.01 20.21 15.03
CA TRP A 4 0.15 20.83 13.71
C TRP A 4 -0.91 20.26 12.78
N LEU A 5 -1.60 21.14 12.06
CA LEU A 5 -2.72 20.80 11.17
C LEU A 5 -2.44 21.33 9.77
N THR A 6 -2.82 20.59 8.73
CA THR A 6 -2.77 21.12 7.37
C THR A 6 -3.63 22.38 7.26
N VAL A 7 -3.28 23.32 6.38
CA VAL A 7 -4.08 24.56 6.14
C VAL A 7 -5.54 24.23 5.82
N TRP A 8 -5.79 23.08 5.19
CA TRP A 8 -7.13 22.59 4.91
C TRP A 8 -7.88 22.12 6.17
N ARG A 9 -7.27 21.27 7.01
CA ARG A 9 -7.86 20.86 8.30
C ARG A 9 -8.11 22.06 9.20
N ALA A 10 -7.16 23.00 9.24
CA ALA A 10 -7.28 24.26 9.94
C ALA A 10 -8.51 25.06 9.48
N ALA A 11 -8.63 25.33 8.17
CA ALA A 11 -9.77 26.04 7.58
C ALA A 11 -11.11 25.37 7.90
N HIS A 12 -11.15 24.04 7.85
CA HIS A 12 -12.36 23.29 8.17
C HIS A 12 -12.73 23.34 9.65
N LEU A 13 -11.75 23.30 10.56
CA LEU A 13 -11.95 23.36 12.02
C LEU A 13 -12.40 24.73 12.52
N VAL A 14 -11.91 25.81 11.91
CA VAL A 14 -12.33 27.19 12.26
C VAL A 14 -13.49 27.72 11.40
N GLY A 15 -14.04 26.88 10.51
CA GLY A 15 -15.24 27.23 9.72
C GLY A 15 -15.04 28.37 8.73
N VAL A 16 -13.82 28.56 8.22
CA VAL A 16 -13.49 29.61 7.24
C VAL A 16 -13.00 29.03 5.92
N PRO A 17 -13.26 29.68 4.78
CA PRO A 17 -12.76 29.20 3.48
C PRO A 17 -11.22 29.12 3.45
N ARG A 18 -10.68 28.04 2.87
CA ARG A 18 -9.22 27.81 2.73
C ARG A 18 -8.47 29.02 2.16
N GLY A 19 -9.05 29.70 1.17
CA GLY A 19 -8.44 30.90 0.57
C GLY A 19 -8.19 32.03 1.57
N VAL A 20 -9.08 32.21 2.55
CA VAL A 20 -8.92 33.22 3.61
C VAL A 20 -7.77 32.84 4.53
N LEU A 21 -7.64 31.56 4.88
CA LEU A 21 -6.57 31.09 5.76
C LEU A 21 -5.21 31.10 5.06
N GLN A 22 -5.17 30.75 3.76
CA GLN A 22 -3.97 30.86 2.92
C GLN A 22 -3.52 32.31 2.71
N GLN A 23 -4.47 33.24 2.56
CA GLN A 23 -4.16 34.66 2.42
C GLN A 23 -3.56 35.23 3.72
N ARG A 24 -4.05 34.79 4.88
CA ARG A 24 -3.48 35.16 6.18
C ARG A 24 -2.10 34.57 6.44
N VAL A 25 -1.85 33.35 5.97
CA VAL A 25 -0.48 32.78 5.94
C VAL A 25 0.44 33.66 5.08
N ARG A 26 -0.01 34.07 3.87
CA ARG A 26 0.77 34.95 2.99
C ARG A 26 1.02 36.33 3.59
N ASN A 27 0.10 36.83 4.40
CA ASN A 27 0.23 38.09 5.12
C ASN A 27 1.09 37.99 6.39
N GLY A 28 1.59 36.81 6.75
CA GLY A 28 2.42 36.59 7.94
C GLY A 28 1.65 36.55 9.27
N GLU A 29 0.31 36.53 9.24
CA GLU A 29 -0.54 36.46 10.44
C GLU A 29 -0.58 35.05 11.05
N LEU A 30 -0.28 34.02 10.24
CA LEU A 30 -0.30 32.61 10.61
C LEU A 30 1.06 31.97 10.29
N PRO A 31 1.82 31.51 11.29
CA PRO A 31 3.10 30.85 11.06
C PRO A 31 2.86 29.49 10.38
N LEU A 32 3.52 29.29 9.24
CA LEU A 32 3.51 28.03 8.49
C LEU A 32 4.83 27.31 8.73
N SER A 33 4.77 26.05 9.15
CA SER A 33 5.93 25.15 9.23
C SER A 33 5.59 23.90 8.41
N ASP A 34 6.36 23.62 7.36
CA ASP A 34 6.16 22.46 6.47
C ASP A 34 4.72 22.29 5.96
N GLY A 35 4.08 23.38 5.54
CA GLY A 35 2.69 23.33 5.05
C GLY A 35 1.61 23.21 6.14
N MET A 36 2.01 23.22 7.42
CA MET A 36 1.14 23.03 8.57
C MET A 36 1.01 24.30 9.42
N VAL A 37 -0.13 24.41 10.10
CA VAL A 37 -0.52 25.51 10.98
C VAL A 37 -0.69 24.95 12.40
N SER A 38 -0.12 25.63 13.40
CA SER A 38 -0.26 25.24 14.80
C SER A 38 -1.69 25.49 15.32
N THR A 39 -2.23 24.51 16.07
CA THR A 39 -3.52 24.64 16.78
C THR A 39 -3.54 25.81 17.73
N ASP A 40 -2.40 26.15 18.36
CA ASP A 40 -2.32 27.26 19.31
C ASP A 40 -2.38 28.61 18.58
N ALA A 41 -1.83 28.70 17.36
CA ALA A 41 -1.95 29.89 16.52
C ALA A 41 -3.39 30.05 15.99
N LEU A 42 -4.03 28.93 15.62
CA LEU A 42 -5.43 28.90 15.19
C LEU A 42 -6.40 29.32 16.27
N LEU A 43 -6.26 28.79 17.50
CA LEU A 43 -7.13 29.12 18.62
C LEU A 43 -6.96 30.56 19.10
N ARG A 44 -5.77 31.16 18.95
CA ARG A 44 -5.56 32.60 19.20
C ARG A 44 -6.31 33.48 18.21
N LEU A 45 -6.40 33.06 16.94
CA LEU A 45 -7.04 33.82 15.87
C LEU A 45 -8.55 33.56 15.78
N TYR A 46 -9.01 32.40 16.23
CA TYR A 46 -10.40 31.96 16.19
C TYR A 46 -10.83 31.34 17.53
N PRO A 47 -10.98 32.15 18.59
CA PRO A 47 -11.28 31.66 19.94
C PRO A 47 -12.69 31.07 20.11
N GLN A 48 -13.56 31.22 19.10
CA GLN A 48 -14.93 30.72 19.07
C GLN A 48 -15.04 29.29 18.51
N ALA A 49 -13.95 28.71 18.00
CA ALA A 49 -13.96 27.37 17.42
C ALA A 49 -14.07 26.31 18.53
N GLN A 50 -15.29 25.82 18.78
CA GLN A 50 -15.54 24.71 19.69
C GLN A 50 -15.00 23.41 19.07
N LEU A 51 -13.84 22.96 19.55
CA LEU A 51 -13.14 21.78 19.04
C LEU A 51 -13.71 20.43 19.55
N GLU A 52 -14.75 20.44 20.40
CA GLU A 52 -15.17 19.24 21.12
C GLU A 52 -16.59 18.71 20.77
N ASP A 53 -17.47 19.45 20.08
CA ASP A 53 -18.88 19.06 19.91
C ASP A 53 -19.31 18.75 18.46
N GLY A 54 -18.56 17.87 17.78
CA GLY A 54 -18.93 17.40 16.44
C GLY A 54 -19.06 15.89 16.37
N GLY A 55 -20.27 15.33 16.50
CA GLY A 55 -20.57 13.91 16.18
C GLY A 55 -20.23 13.50 14.73
N LEU A 56 -19.79 14.44 13.90
CA LEU A 56 -19.13 14.22 12.62
C LEU A 56 -17.75 13.54 12.77
N LEU A 57 -16.97 13.83 13.81
CA LEU A 57 -15.70 13.14 14.08
C LEU A 57 -15.94 11.68 14.42
N GLU A 58 -16.95 11.36 15.23
CA GLU A 58 -17.35 9.98 15.53
C GLU A 58 -17.86 9.26 14.28
N ARG A 59 -18.69 9.90 13.45
CA ARG A 59 -19.12 9.32 12.17
C ARG A 59 -17.99 9.15 11.17
N VAL A 60 -17.02 10.07 11.11
CA VAL A 60 -15.84 9.94 10.25
C VAL A 60 -14.90 8.87 10.78
N VAL A 61 -14.74 8.73 12.10
CA VAL A 61 -14.03 7.61 12.73
C VAL A 61 -14.76 6.30 12.46
N GLN A 62 -16.08 6.28 12.47
CA GLN A 62 -16.88 5.09 12.19
C GLN A 62 -16.86 4.72 10.70
N ILE A 63 -16.90 5.69 9.78
CA ILE A 63 -16.69 5.47 8.33
C ILE A 63 -15.24 5.05 8.07
N LYS A 64 -14.26 5.61 8.77
CA LYS A 64 -12.87 5.16 8.77
C LYS A 64 -12.77 3.75 9.36
N ASP A 65 -13.54 3.41 10.38
CA ASP A 65 -13.55 2.09 10.98
C ASP A 65 -14.31 1.08 10.09
N GLU A 66 -15.27 1.50 9.28
CA GLU A 66 -15.94 0.62 8.31
C GLU A 66 -15.16 0.48 7.00
N ALA A 67 -14.47 1.54 6.55
CA ALA A 67 -13.64 1.55 5.35
C ALA A 67 -12.23 0.97 5.58
N PHE A 68 -11.66 1.12 6.79
CA PHE A 68 -10.33 0.64 7.18
C PHE A 68 -10.30 -0.21 8.48
N GLY A 69 -11.26 -0.04 9.39
CA GLY A 69 -11.26 -0.60 10.76
C GLY A 69 -11.86 -1.99 10.92
N ARG A 70 -11.04 -2.96 10.52
CA ARG A 70 -10.81 -4.16 11.34
C ARG A 70 -9.41 -4.72 11.06
N ARG A 71 -8.82 -4.35 9.92
CA ARG A 71 -7.56 -4.93 9.42
C ARG A 71 -6.30 -4.19 9.87
N VAL A 72 -6.36 -2.90 10.19
CA VAL A 72 -5.18 -2.08 10.51
C VAL A 72 -4.83 -2.09 12.02
N ARG A 73 -5.83 -2.08 12.92
CA ARG A 73 -5.57 -1.98 14.37
C ARG A 73 -5.13 -3.27 15.05
N GLU A 74 -5.46 -4.45 14.49
CA GLU A 74 -5.00 -5.75 15.02
C GLU A 74 -3.57 -6.12 14.56
N ARG A 75 -2.91 -5.30 13.72
CA ARG A 75 -1.65 -5.66 13.04
C ARG A 75 -0.41 -4.83 13.42
N ILE A 76 -0.49 -3.93 14.40
CA ILE A 76 0.66 -3.07 14.73
C ILE A 76 1.76 -3.84 15.47
N LEU A 77 1.41 -4.92 16.18
CA LEU A 77 2.38 -5.73 16.91
C LEU A 77 2.54 -7.10 16.24
N PRO A 78 3.77 -7.62 16.10
CA PRO A 78 4.01 -8.99 15.70
C PRO A 78 3.39 -9.98 16.70
N SER A 79 3.24 -11.25 16.29
CA SER A 79 2.80 -12.27 17.24
C SER A 79 3.73 -12.33 18.44
N GLN A 80 3.22 -12.75 19.59
CA GLN A 80 4.06 -12.96 20.78
C GLN A 80 5.25 -13.88 20.47
N GLU A 81 5.05 -14.89 19.61
CA GLU A 81 6.11 -15.80 19.15
C GLU A 81 7.13 -15.10 18.25
N VAL A 82 6.69 -14.31 17.27
CA VAL A 82 7.58 -13.56 16.36
C VAL A 82 8.34 -12.48 17.11
N LEU A 83 7.66 -11.77 18.02
CA LEU A 83 8.26 -10.76 18.88
C LEU A 83 9.32 -11.39 19.80
N ALA A 84 9.00 -12.54 20.42
CA ALA A 84 9.96 -13.27 21.24
C ALA A 84 11.18 -13.74 20.43
N GLN A 85 10.98 -14.23 19.21
CA GLN A 85 12.08 -14.63 18.32
C GLN A 85 12.97 -13.43 17.92
N ARG A 86 12.38 -12.30 17.53
CA ARG A 86 13.12 -11.07 17.19
C ARG A 86 13.91 -10.54 18.38
N LEU A 87 13.28 -10.45 19.55
CA LEU A 87 13.93 -10.02 20.79
C LEU A 87 15.06 -10.98 21.20
N PHE A 88 14.83 -12.28 21.10
CA PHE A 88 15.85 -13.28 21.40
C PHE A 88 17.06 -13.12 20.46
N ARG A 89 16.83 -12.91 19.17
CA ARG A 89 17.90 -12.72 18.20
C ARG A 89 18.70 -11.44 18.45
N GLN A 90 18.03 -10.32 18.69
CA GLN A 90 18.71 -9.08 19.10
C GLN A 90 19.52 -9.28 20.39
N SER A 91 18.99 -10.02 21.37
CA SER A 91 19.73 -10.31 22.60
C SER A 91 21.00 -11.12 22.34
N GLN A 92 20.95 -12.04 21.36
CA GLN A 92 22.09 -12.86 20.96
C GLN A 92 23.14 -12.05 20.18
N GLU A 93 22.72 -11.16 19.29
CA GLU A 93 23.61 -10.21 18.61
C GLU A 93 24.31 -9.28 19.61
N LEU A 94 23.56 -8.71 20.57
CA LEU A 94 24.12 -7.90 21.65
C LEU A 94 25.08 -8.70 22.53
N ALA A 95 24.78 -9.96 22.85
CA ALA A 95 25.67 -10.82 23.61
C ALA A 95 26.97 -11.10 22.85
N ASN A 96 26.89 -11.36 21.54
CA ASN A 96 28.04 -11.56 20.67
C ASN A 96 28.91 -10.31 20.56
N LEU A 97 28.28 -9.13 20.36
CA LEU A 97 28.99 -7.86 20.32
C LEU A 97 29.67 -7.57 21.67
N ARG A 98 28.99 -7.76 22.79
CA ARG A 98 29.58 -7.61 24.14
C ARG A 98 30.77 -8.53 24.34
N ARG A 99 30.67 -9.81 23.93
CA ARG A 99 31.77 -10.77 24.00
C ARG A 99 32.96 -10.31 23.15
N HIS A 100 32.74 -9.88 21.91
CA HIS A 100 33.81 -9.36 21.06
C HIS A 100 34.45 -8.11 21.65
N LEU A 101 33.65 -7.18 22.18
CA LEU A 101 34.14 -5.96 22.83
C LEU A 101 34.99 -6.29 24.07
N GLN A 102 34.57 -7.27 24.87
CA GLN A 102 35.36 -7.78 26.00
C GLN A 102 36.69 -8.40 25.54
N CYS A 103 36.68 -9.21 24.47
CA CYS A 103 37.91 -9.78 23.92
C CYS A 103 38.85 -8.71 23.36
N TYR A 104 38.33 -7.75 22.60
CA TYR A 104 39.14 -6.62 22.11
C TYR A 104 39.68 -5.78 23.26
N HIS A 105 38.87 -5.50 24.28
CA HIS A 105 39.32 -4.78 25.46
C HIS A 105 40.43 -5.53 26.20
N ALA A 106 40.29 -6.84 26.41
CA ALA A 106 41.32 -7.67 27.03
C ALA A 106 42.63 -7.66 26.22
N LEU A 107 42.56 -7.86 24.90
CA LEU A 107 43.71 -7.80 24.01
C LEU A 107 44.42 -6.43 24.08
N VAL A 108 43.63 -5.35 24.11
CA VAL A 108 44.18 -4.00 24.19
C VAL A 108 44.84 -3.74 25.55
N LEU A 109 44.29 -4.26 26.65
CA LEU A 109 44.93 -4.21 27.97
C LEU A 109 46.23 -5.02 27.99
N GLU A 110 46.24 -6.23 27.43
CA GLU A 110 47.44 -7.06 27.32
C GLU A 110 48.54 -6.36 26.52
N LEU A 111 48.20 -5.77 25.37
CA LEU A 111 49.14 -5.00 24.55
C LEU A 111 49.66 -3.76 25.29
N ARG A 112 48.80 -3.05 26.03
CA ARG A 112 49.19 -1.89 26.83
C ARG A 112 50.16 -2.30 27.94
N ASP A 113 49.86 -3.38 28.65
CA ASP A 113 50.66 -3.83 29.79
C ASP A 113 52.01 -4.40 29.32
N ALA A 114 52.04 -5.12 28.21
CA ALA A 114 53.27 -5.55 27.55
C ALA A 114 54.13 -4.35 27.09
N ALA A 115 53.52 -3.35 26.45
CA ALA A 115 54.22 -2.14 26.05
C ALA A 115 54.77 -1.36 27.26
N ARG A 116 54.03 -1.30 28.36
CA ARG A 116 54.46 -0.65 29.61
C ARG A 116 55.67 -1.35 30.22
N ALA A 117 55.66 -2.69 30.31
CA ALA A 117 56.79 -3.47 30.78
C ALA A 117 58.04 -3.23 29.93
N GLN A 118 57.88 -3.11 28.61
CA GLN A 118 58.98 -2.82 27.69
C GLN A 118 59.51 -1.38 27.84
N SER A 119 58.63 -0.41 28.09
CA SER A 119 59.01 0.98 28.39
C SER A 119 59.74 1.13 29.72
N GLU A 120 59.40 0.31 30.73
CA GLU A 120 60.12 0.29 32.02
C GLU A 120 61.51 -0.34 31.88
N ALA A 121 61.66 -1.35 31.01
CA ALA A 121 62.94 -1.98 30.71
C ALA A 121 63.88 -1.10 29.86
N ALA A 122 63.34 -0.17 29.06
CA ALA A 122 64.09 0.73 28.17
C ALA A 122 63.74 2.22 28.39
N PRO A 123 64.15 2.83 29.52
CA PRO A 123 63.73 4.18 29.91
C PRO A 123 64.32 5.33 29.06
N GLN A 124 65.07 5.05 27.99
CA GLN A 124 65.58 6.08 27.08
C GLN A 124 64.78 6.16 25.77
N ASP A 125 63.81 5.26 25.53
CA ASP A 125 63.00 5.25 24.32
C ASP A 125 61.79 6.20 24.42
N GLU A 126 62.01 7.43 24.02
CA GLU A 126 61.00 8.50 24.01
C GLU A 126 59.86 8.21 23.00
N GLY A 127 60.15 7.45 21.94
CA GLY A 127 59.17 7.05 20.92
C GLY A 127 58.11 6.11 21.49
N LEU A 128 58.55 5.10 22.25
CA LEU A 128 57.66 4.13 22.88
C LEU A 128 56.73 4.77 23.92
N ARG A 129 57.24 5.71 24.73
CA ARG A 129 56.42 6.47 25.69
C ARG A 129 55.33 7.28 25.02
N ARG A 130 55.65 7.97 23.92
CA ARG A 130 54.68 8.80 23.19
C ARG A 130 53.56 7.94 22.60
N LEU A 131 53.91 6.78 22.07
CA LEU A 131 52.95 5.79 21.54
C LEU A 131 52.03 5.24 22.64
N LEU A 132 52.58 4.90 23.81
CA LEU A 132 51.81 4.47 25.00
C LEU A 132 50.83 5.55 25.50
N ALA A 133 51.29 6.81 25.56
CA ALA A 133 50.45 7.93 25.96
C ALA A 133 49.31 8.17 24.96
N GLN A 134 49.60 8.10 23.65
CA GLN A 134 48.59 8.20 22.60
C GLN A 134 47.58 7.05 22.64
N ALA A 135 48.03 5.81 22.81
CA ALA A 135 47.15 4.65 22.92
C ALA A 135 46.25 4.73 24.16
N SER A 136 46.81 5.11 25.31
CA SER A 136 46.07 5.25 26.57
C SER A 136 45.03 6.39 26.51
N SER A 137 45.40 7.53 25.92
CA SER A 137 44.47 8.65 25.71
C SER A 137 43.39 8.31 24.69
N GLY A 138 43.73 7.61 23.61
CA GLY A 138 42.76 7.13 22.61
C GLY A 138 41.74 6.14 23.20
N LEU A 139 42.20 5.20 24.04
CA LEU A 139 41.34 4.28 24.80
C LEU A 139 40.43 5.00 25.77
N ALA A 140 40.96 5.94 26.54
CA ALA A 140 40.16 6.73 27.48
C ALA A 140 39.06 7.52 26.75
N ARG A 141 39.34 8.02 25.54
CA ARG A 141 38.34 8.69 24.69
C ARG A 141 37.29 7.73 24.13
N ALA A 142 37.69 6.51 23.76
CA ALA A 142 36.75 5.49 23.25
C ALA A 142 35.87 4.86 24.34
N LEU A 143 36.35 4.81 25.59
CA LEU A 143 35.63 4.28 26.75
C LEU A 143 34.81 5.34 27.49
N ALA A 144 35.04 6.63 27.22
CA ALA A 144 34.15 7.69 27.65
C ALA A 144 32.82 7.49 26.93
N THR A 145 31.86 6.88 27.61
CA THR A 145 30.50 6.64 27.13
C THR A 145 29.89 7.95 26.63
N GLU A 146 29.77 8.11 25.32
CA GLU A 146 28.77 8.99 24.75
C GLU A 146 27.39 8.42 25.14
N PRO A 147 26.41 9.28 25.51
CA PRO A 147 25.06 8.82 25.75
C PRO A 147 24.53 8.14 24.49
N VAL A 148 23.92 6.95 24.64
CA VAL A 148 23.25 6.25 23.54
C VAL A 148 22.33 7.23 22.83
N ASP A 149 22.51 7.41 21.52
CA ASP A 149 21.68 8.32 20.75
C ASP A 149 20.23 7.80 20.82
N ARG A 150 19.28 8.71 21.05
CA ARG A 150 17.86 8.34 21.04
C ARG A 150 17.44 7.76 19.69
N LEU A 151 18.12 8.15 18.62
CA LEU A 151 17.93 7.60 17.28
C LEU A 151 18.30 6.12 17.22
N ASP A 152 19.39 5.69 17.88
CA ASP A 152 19.80 4.27 17.92
C ASP A 152 18.78 3.41 18.67
N VAL A 153 18.25 3.91 19.80
CA VAL A 153 17.20 3.22 20.57
C VAL A 153 15.89 3.11 19.77
N MET A 154 15.55 4.14 18.98
CA MET A 154 14.38 4.12 18.11
C MET A 154 14.57 3.17 16.92
N ASP A 155 15.76 3.13 16.33
CA ASP A 155 16.11 2.18 15.27
C ASP A 155 16.06 0.72 15.77
N ASP A 156 16.62 0.44 16.94
CA ASP A 156 16.55 -0.89 17.57
C ASP A 156 15.11 -1.32 17.87
N MET A 157 14.25 -0.39 18.29
CA MET A 157 12.82 -0.65 18.49
C MET A 157 12.10 -0.91 17.16
N LEU A 158 12.42 -0.16 16.11
CA LEU A 158 11.84 -0.35 14.78
C LEU A 158 12.24 -1.70 14.16
N LYS A 159 13.49 -2.16 14.34
CA LYS A 159 13.96 -3.49 13.92
C LYS A 159 13.20 -4.64 14.57
N VAL A 160 12.66 -4.44 15.78
CA VAL A 160 11.80 -5.42 16.45
C VAL A 160 10.39 -5.40 15.87
N MET A 161 9.86 -4.23 15.55
CA MET A 161 8.47 -4.06 15.11
C MET A 161 8.27 -4.34 13.61
N CYS A 162 9.26 -4.02 12.79
CA CYS A 162 9.22 -4.10 11.34
C CYS A 162 10.45 -4.86 10.82
N ALA A 163 10.27 -5.67 9.78
CA ALA A 163 11.37 -6.30 9.07
C ALA A 163 11.46 -5.79 7.63
N GLN A 164 12.67 -5.48 7.17
CA GLN A 164 12.95 -5.11 5.79
C GLN A 164 13.28 -6.35 4.97
N VAL A 165 12.60 -6.53 3.84
CA VAL A 165 12.79 -7.65 2.93
C VAL A 165 13.29 -7.13 1.59
N THR A 166 14.41 -7.66 1.12
CA THR A 166 14.95 -7.38 -0.22
C THR A 166 14.73 -8.57 -1.14
N VAL A 167 14.24 -8.31 -2.36
CA VAL A 167 14.03 -9.34 -3.38
C VAL A 167 15.16 -9.29 -4.41
N ARG A 168 15.70 -10.47 -4.78
CA ARG A 168 16.67 -10.63 -5.87
C ARG A 168 16.07 -11.52 -6.97
N PRO A 169 16.30 -11.18 -8.26
CA PRO A 169 17.26 -10.20 -8.78
C PRO A 169 16.73 -8.76 -8.94
N SER A 170 15.44 -8.49 -8.71
CA SER A 170 14.83 -7.18 -8.98
C SER A 170 15.42 -6.04 -8.14
N GLY A 171 15.87 -6.32 -6.92
CA GLY A 171 16.37 -5.33 -5.97
C GLY A 171 15.26 -4.59 -5.21
N HIS A 172 13.99 -4.89 -5.47
CA HIS A 172 12.86 -4.27 -4.77
C HIS A 172 12.89 -4.60 -3.27
N GLN A 173 12.47 -3.63 -2.46
CA GLN A 173 12.43 -3.75 -1.00
C GLN A 173 11.01 -3.51 -0.50
N PHE A 174 10.62 -4.23 0.56
CA PHE A 174 9.35 -4.01 1.23
C PHE A 174 9.43 -4.31 2.71
N SER A 175 8.56 -3.64 3.49
CA SER A 175 8.44 -3.85 4.93
C SER A 175 7.41 -4.93 5.27
N VAL A 176 7.73 -5.73 6.28
CA VAL A 176 6.82 -6.71 6.88
C VAL A 176 6.46 -6.24 8.28
N GLU A 177 5.21 -5.86 8.45
CA GLU A 177 4.67 -5.34 9.71
C GLU A 177 3.82 -6.39 10.43
N GLY A 178 3.98 -6.45 11.75
CA GLY A 178 3.14 -7.25 12.62
C GLY A 178 3.11 -8.74 12.27
N HIS A 179 1.90 -9.23 11.99
CA HIS A 179 1.60 -10.63 11.71
C HIS A 179 1.52 -10.97 10.21
N ASP A 180 1.85 -10.02 9.34
CA ASP A 180 1.69 -10.22 7.91
C ASP A 180 2.64 -11.31 7.39
N THR A 181 2.12 -12.11 6.46
CA THR A 181 2.95 -13.07 5.73
C THR A 181 3.79 -12.32 4.69
N LEU A 182 4.91 -12.91 4.29
CA LEU A 182 5.77 -12.32 3.25
C LEU A 182 4.99 -12.05 1.96
N LEU A 183 4.01 -12.90 1.63
CA LEU A 183 3.14 -12.71 0.47
C LEU A 183 2.23 -11.48 0.65
N GLN A 184 1.58 -11.33 1.81
CA GLN A 184 0.67 -10.21 2.05
C GLN A 184 1.41 -8.87 2.07
N ALA A 185 2.58 -8.83 2.71
CA ALA A 185 3.43 -7.66 2.75
C ALA A 185 3.94 -7.30 1.35
N GLY A 186 4.46 -8.28 0.59
CA GLY A 186 4.94 -8.03 -0.76
C GLY A 186 3.85 -7.57 -1.73
N LEU A 187 2.66 -8.17 -1.70
CA LEU A 187 1.53 -7.72 -2.54
C LEU A 187 1.05 -6.31 -2.15
N ARG A 188 1.10 -5.96 -0.85
CA ARG A 188 0.77 -4.61 -0.37
C ARG A 188 1.76 -3.58 -0.89
N ALA A 189 3.05 -3.91 -0.86
CA ALA A 189 4.13 -3.11 -1.43
C ALA A 189 4.18 -3.14 -2.97
N GLY A 190 3.16 -3.68 -3.64
CA GLY A 190 3.07 -3.63 -5.10
C GLY A 190 3.93 -4.64 -5.86
N LEU A 191 4.62 -5.56 -5.17
CA LEU A 191 5.39 -6.61 -5.84
C LEU A 191 4.46 -7.58 -6.57
N LYS A 192 4.84 -7.92 -7.80
CA LYS A 192 4.02 -8.75 -8.71
C LYS A 192 4.32 -10.24 -8.51
N LEU A 193 4.24 -10.68 -7.26
CA LEU A 193 4.65 -12.01 -6.79
C LEU A 193 3.78 -13.14 -7.37
N ASN A 194 4.39 -14.33 -7.49
CA ASN A 194 3.66 -15.54 -7.88
C ASN A 194 2.96 -16.19 -6.68
N TYR A 195 1.67 -16.48 -6.82
CA TYR A 195 0.86 -17.18 -5.82
C TYR A 195 -0.38 -17.78 -6.48
N GLY A 196 -1.10 -18.63 -5.73
CA GLY A 196 -2.43 -19.04 -6.16
C GLY A 196 -3.38 -19.46 -5.04
N CYS A 197 -2.95 -20.11 -3.95
CA CYS A 197 -3.87 -20.46 -2.85
C CYS A 197 -3.86 -19.45 -1.67
N GLY A 198 -2.72 -18.81 -1.41
CA GLY A 198 -2.53 -17.91 -0.27
C GLY A 198 -2.58 -18.58 1.11
N ASN A 199 -2.64 -19.92 1.20
CA ASN A 199 -2.81 -20.67 2.47
C ASN A 199 -1.86 -21.87 2.64
N GLY A 200 -0.80 -21.97 1.83
CA GLY A 200 0.25 -22.99 1.99
C GLY A 200 -0.05 -24.35 1.35
N THR A 201 -1.05 -24.47 0.47
CA THR A 201 -1.40 -25.76 -0.16
C THR A 201 -0.78 -25.96 -1.56
N CYS A 202 -0.69 -24.91 -2.40
CA CYS A 202 -0.31 -25.06 -3.82
C CYS A 202 1.21 -25.00 -4.13
N GLY A 203 2.02 -24.42 -3.24
CA GLY A 203 3.47 -24.23 -3.48
C GLY A 203 3.87 -23.15 -4.49
N MET A 204 2.94 -22.43 -5.14
CA MET A 204 3.29 -21.41 -6.17
C MET A 204 4.06 -20.21 -5.61
N CYS A 205 3.88 -19.89 -4.33
CA CYS A 205 4.62 -18.82 -3.64
C CYS A 205 5.93 -19.31 -3.00
N LYS A 206 6.51 -20.38 -3.55
CA LYS A 206 7.78 -20.94 -3.08
C LYS A 206 8.92 -20.01 -3.46
N VAL A 207 9.73 -19.64 -2.47
CA VAL A 207 10.87 -18.73 -2.63
C VAL A 207 12.07 -19.26 -1.87
N ARG A 208 13.27 -18.85 -2.24
CA ARG A 208 14.49 -19.22 -1.53
C ARG A 208 14.93 -18.08 -0.63
N VAL A 209 15.20 -18.36 0.64
CA VAL A 209 15.83 -17.42 1.56
C VAL A 209 17.33 -17.45 1.31
N ILE A 210 17.90 -16.33 0.89
CA ILE A 210 19.34 -16.18 0.69
C ILE A 210 20.03 -15.79 2.00
N ASP A 211 19.42 -14.86 2.73
CA ASP A 211 19.94 -14.32 3.98
C ASP A 211 18.78 -13.94 4.92
N GLY A 212 19.00 -14.07 6.23
CA GLY A 212 17.96 -13.90 7.26
C GLY A 212 17.18 -15.18 7.59
N GLU A 213 16.18 -15.05 8.47
CA GLU A 213 15.36 -16.17 8.94
C GLU A 213 13.87 -15.87 8.80
N VAL A 214 13.08 -16.93 8.62
CA VAL A 214 11.63 -16.86 8.49
C VAL A 214 10.95 -17.65 9.60
N ALA A 215 9.82 -17.14 10.09
CA ALA A 215 8.99 -17.80 11.08
C ALA A 215 7.69 -18.27 10.44
N ARG A 216 7.28 -19.50 10.73
CA ARG A 216 6.00 -20.02 10.26
C ARG A 216 4.86 -19.43 11.08
N VAL A 217 3.91 -18.78 10.41
CA VAL A 217 2.73 -18.16 11.03
C VAL A 217 1.42 -18.83 10.63
N GLN A 218 1.43 -19.69 9.61
CA GLN A 218 0.26 -20.46 9.17
C GLN A 218 0.62 -21.93 8.96
N HIS A 219 -0.40 -22.80 9.07
CA HIS A 219 -0.26 -24.20 8.69
C HIS A 219 -0.05 -24.33 7.18
N THR A 220 0.70 -25.35 6.76
CA THR A 220 1.03 -25.60 5.36
C THR A 220 0.99 -27.10 5.10
N ASP A 221 0.18 -27.49 4.11
CA ASP A 221 0.04 -28.88 3.66
C ASP A 221 0.99 -29.20 2.49
N TYR A 222 1.61 -28.18 1.88
CA TYR A 222 2.51 -28.39 0.76
C TYR A 222 3.81 -29.07 1.21
N PRO A 223 4.17 -30.22 0.62
CA PRO A 223 5.35 -30.98 1.04
C PRO A 223 6.62 -30.36 0.43
N LEU A 224 7.36 -29.59 1.23
CA LEU A 224 8.75 -29.24 0.91
C LEU A 224 9.65 -30.43 1.25
N SER A 225 10.43 -30.88 0.29
CA SER A 225 11.44 -31.92 0.50
C SER A 225 12.53 -31.46 1.46
N GLU A 226 13.22 -32.39 2.10
CA GLU A 226 14.34 -32.06 3.00
C GLU A 226 15.48 -31.34 2.25
N ALA A 227 15.68 -31.66 0.97
CA ALA A 227 16.63 -30.95 0.12
C ALA A 227 16.21 -29.49 -0.12
N GLU A 228 14.92 -29.23 -0.38
CA GLU A 228 14.41 -27.88 -0.53
C GLU A 228 14.52 -27.06 0.76
N LYS A 229 14.18 -27.66 1.90
CA LYS A 229 14.37 -27.00 3.21
C LYS A 229 15.84 -26.69 3.48
N ALA A 230 16.74 -27.63 3.19
CA ALA A 230 18.18 -27.42 3.35
C ALA A 230 18.75 -26.33 2.41
N GLN A 231 18.11 -26.12 1.25
CA GLN A 231 18.46 -25.04 0.32
C GLN A 231 17.80 -23.70 0.68
N GLY A 232 17.05 -23.62 1.79
CA GLY A 232 16.40 -22.40 2.25
C GLY A 232 15.06 -22.09 1.56
N TYR A 233 14.43 -23.06 0.90
CA TYR A 233 13.11 -22.84 0.31
C TYR A 233 12.01 -22.75 1.37
N THR A 234 11.12 -21.78 1.20
CA THR A 234 9.98 -21.53 2.06
C THR A 234 8.77 -21.05 1.26
N LEU A 235 7.60 -20.99 1.90
CA LEU A 235 6.36 -20.50 1.30
C LEU A 235 6.02 -19.12 1.86
N MET A 236 6.00 -18.10 0.99
CA MET A 236 5.72 -16.73 1.40
C MET A 236 4.34 -16.55 2.05
N CYS A 237 3.35 -17.34 1.66
CA CYS A 237 2.00 -17.26 2.21
C CYS A 237 1.86 -17.87 3.61
N ALA A 238 2.82 -18.68 4.07
CA ALA A 238 2.77 -19.35 5.37
C ALA A 238 3.82 -18.84 6.36
N HIS A 239 4.77 -18.03 5.90
CA HIS A 239 5.88 -17.53 6.69
C HIS A 239 5.93 -16.01 6.73
N THR A 240 6.46 -15.48 7.82
CA THR A 240 6.81 -14.06 8.03
C THR A 240 8.32 -13.92 8.28
N ALA A 241 8.84 -12.70 8.29
CA ALA A 241 10.24 -12.42 8.61
C ALA A 241 10.51 -12.54 10.12
N ALA A 242 11.40 -13.46 10.50
CA ALA A 242 11.86 -13.63 11.87
C ALA A 242 13.04 -12.72 12.20
N SER A 243 13.86 -12.38 11.21
CA SER A 243 14.92 -11.37 11.30
C SER A 243 14.41 -9.98 10.95
N SER A 244 15.15 -8.94 11.38
CA SER A 244 14.90 -7.54 11.00
C SER A 244 15.24 -7.27 9.54
N GLU A 245 16.19 -8.01 8.96
CA GLU A 245 16.54 -7.96 7.54
C GLU A 245 16.42 -9.37 6.94
N LEU A 246 15.86 -9.48 5.73
CA LEU A 246 15.66 -10.74 5.02
C LEU A 246 15.91 -10.54 3.52
N THR A 247 16.67 -11.43 2.90
CA THR A 247 16.86 -11.43 1.44
C THR A 247 16.22 -12.67 0.83
N LEU A 248 15.30 -12.45 -0.11
CA LEU A 248 14.59 -13.50 -0.83
C LEU A 248 15.02 -13.56 -2.30
N GLU A 249 15.16 -14.77 -2.83
CA GLU A 249 15.26 -15.01 -4.27
C GLU A 249 13.88 -15.41 -4.80
N THR A 250 13.35 -14.59 -5.69
CA THR A 250 12.11 -14.90 -6.40
C THR A 250 11.99 -14.08 -7.68
N LEU A 251 11.19 -14.58 -8.62
CA LEU A 251 10.85 -13.87 -9.84
C LEU A 251 9.51 -13.15 -9.68
N GLU A 252 9.50 -11.89 -10.06
CA GLU A 252 8.31 -11.07 -10.16
C GLU A 252 7.81 -11.08 -11.60
N ALA A 253 6.50 -10.97 -11.79
CA ALA A 253 5.98 -10.65 -13.12
C ALA A 253 6.45 -9.24 -13.51
N GLY A 254 6.97 -9.06 -14.72
CA GLY A 254 7.29 -7.73 -15.26
C GLY A 254 6.04 -6.92 -15.57
N GLY A 255 4.98 -7.59 -16.03
CA GLY A 255 3.71 -6.96 -16.35
C GLY A 255 2.51 -7.90 -16.44
N PRO A 256 1.37 -7.39 -16.94
CA PRO A 256 0.13 -8.16 -17.10
C PRO A 256 0.30 -9.46 -17.88
N ARG A 257 1.16 -9.45 -18.91
CA ARG A 257 1.40 -10.59 -19.82
C ARG A 257 2.08 -11.79 -19.16
N ASP A 258 2.76 -11.58 -18.03
CA ASP A 258 3.43 -12.65 -17.31
C ASP A 258 2.48 -13.39 -16.35
N ILE A 259 1.23 -12.91 -16.22
CA ILE A 259 0.18 -13.54 -15.42
C ILE A 259 -0.76 -14.29 -16.37
N ALA A 260 -0.69 -15.61 -16.33
CA ALA A 260 -1.57 -16.45 -17.15
C ALA A 260 -3.04 -16.34 -16.71
N PRO A 261 -4.00 -16.41 -17.65
CA PRO A 261 -5.41 -16.56 -17.32
C PRO A 261 -5.65 -17.82 -16.47
N GLN A 262 -6.44 -17.64 -15.43
CA GLN A 262 -6.88 -18.65 -14.46
C GLN A 262 -8.40 -18.84 -14.62
N GLN A 263 -8.88 -20.03 -14.29
CA GLN A 263 -10.30 -20.33 -14.16
C GLN A 263 -10.58 -20.74 -12.71
N ILE A 264 -11.45 -19.98 -12.04
CA ILE A 264 -11.83 -20.24 -10.65
C ILE A 264 -13.36 -20.16 -10.49
N VAL A 265 -13.90 -20.98 -9.60
CA VAL A 265 -15.32 -20.91 -9.22
C VAL A 265 -15.43 -20.07 -7.96
N THR A 266 -16.09 -18.93 -8.02
CA THR A 266 -16.31 -18.03 -6.90
C THR A 266 -17.71 -18.19 -6.32
N THR A 267 -17.92 -17.70 -5.10
CA THR A 267 -19.24 -17.70 -4.45
C THR A 267 -19.72 -16.28 -4.23
N VAL A 268 -20.99 -16.01 -4.55
CA VAL A 268 -21.64 -14.73 -4.24
C VAL A 268 -21.72 -14.57 -2.74
N ARG A 269 -21.02 -13.56 -2.21
CA ARG A 269 -21.12 -13.19 -0.80
C ARG A 269 -22.24 -12.21 -0.56
N GLN A 270 -22.37 -11.22 -1.44
CA GLN A 270 -23.39 -10.18 -1.33
C GLN A 270 -23.62 -9.50 -2.68
N VAL A 271 -24.86 -9.10 -2.94
CA VAL A 271 -25.21 -8.15 -4.00
C VAL A 271 -25.75 -6.89 -3.30
N ARG A 272 -25.07 -5.76 -3.45
CA ARG A 272 -25.43 -4.49 -2.79
C ARG A 272 -26.00 -3.50 -3.79
N GLU A 273 -27.10 -2.84 -3.43
CA GLU A 273 -27.62 -1.68 -4.15
C GLU A 273 -26.71 -0.47 -3.95
N LEU A 274 -26.23 0.12 -5.05
CA LEU A 274 -25.55 1.41 -5.01
C LEU A 274 -26.41 2.53 -5.60
N GLY A 275 -27.26 2.19 -6.58
CA GLY A 275 -28.24 3.06 -7.20
C GLY A 275 -29.33 2.25 -7.91
N ALA A 276 -30.23 2.92 -8.62
CA ALA A 276 -31.32 2.26 -9.35
C ALA A 276 -30.79 1.39 -10.50
N ASP A 277 -29.71 1.85 -11.13
CA ASP A 277 -29.10 1.23 -12.31
C ASP A 277 -27.68 0.72 -12.04
N THR A 278 -27.26 0.66 -10.77
CA THR A 278 -25.91 0.24 -10.39
C THR A 278 -25.95 -0.70 -9.17
N ARG A 279 -25.40 -1.91 -9.33
CA ARG A 279 -25.24 -2.90 -8.27
C ARG A 279 -23.78 -3.22 -8.07
N MET A 280 -23.39 -3.50 -6.82
CA MET A 280 -22.08 -4.02 -6.49
C MET A 280 -22.18 -5.52 -6.20
N LEU A 281 -21.49 -6.32 -7.00
CA LEU A 281 -21.39 -7.76 -6.82
C LEU A 281 -20.12 -8.08 -6.03
N HIS A 282 -20.28 -8.69 -4.85
CA HIS A 282 -19.17 -9.15 -4.02
C HIS A 282 -19.03 -10.66 -4.14
N LEU A 283 -17.95 -11.09 -4.79
CA LEU A 283 -17.59 -12.49 -4.95
C LEU A 283 -16.46 -12.86 -3.99
N GLN A 284 -16.51 -14.10 -3.51
CA GLN A 284 -15.49 -14.66 -2.65
C GLN A 284 -14.81 -15.84 -3.34
N THR A 285 -13.48 -15.82 -3.40
CA THR A 285 -12.70 -16.92 -3.98
C THR A 285 -12.57 -18.10 -2.99
N PRO A 286 -12.47 -19.35 -3.48
CA PRO A 286 -12.21 -20.54 -2.66
C PRO A 286 -10.90 -20.43 -1.91
N ARG A 287 -10.81 -21.02 -0.70
CA ARG A 287 -9.58 -20.96 0.10
C ARG A 287 -8.34 -21.55 -0.58
N THR A 288 -8.56 -22.51 -1.46
CA THR A 288 -7.53 -23.27 -2.16
C THR A 288 -7.10 -22.63 -3.48
N HIS A 289 -7.90 -21.71 -4.04
CA HIS A 289 -7.65 -21.11 -5.34
C HIS A 289 -8.15 -19.65 -5.38
N ARG A 290 -7.22 -18.72 -5.27
CA ARG A 290 -7.37 -17.27 -5.39
C ARG A 290 -7.13 -16.85 -6.84
N LEU A 291 -7.59 -15.64 -7.17
CA LEU A 291 -7.25 -14.99 -8.43
C LEU A 291 -5.94 -14.21 -8.24
N ARG A 292 -4.89 -14.56 -8.98
CA ARG A 292 -3.73 -13.69 -9.16
C ARG A 292 -4.02 -12.67 -10.25
N PHE A 293 -4.04 -11.37 -9.92
CA PHE A 293 -4.27 -10.27 -10.86
C PHE A 293 -3.54 -9.00 -10.44
N LEU A 294 -3.43 -8.04 -11.35
CA LEU A 294 -2.94 -6.68 -11.10
C LEU A 294 -4.12 -5.70 -11.01
N ALA A 295 -3.98 -4.67 -10.18
CA ALA A 295 -5.00 -3.64 -10.04
C ALA A 295 -5.33 -3.01 -11.40
N GLY A 296 -6.63 -2.82 -11.66
CA GLY A 296 -7.15 -2.29 -12.93
C GLY A 296 -7.47 -3.34 -14.00
N GLN A 297 -7.07 -4.61 -13.83
CA GLN A 297 -7.43 -5.69 -14.75
C GLN A 297 -8.91 -6.12 -14.65
N SER A 298 -9.36 -6.79 -15.70
CA SER A 298 -10.72 -7.31 -15.86
C SER A 298 -10.78 -8.83 -15.82
N VAL A 299 -11.97 -9.36 -15.58
CA VAL A 299 -12.25 -10.81 -15.62
C VAL A 299 -13.60 -11.03 -16.30
N THR A 300 -13.75 -12.18 -16.94
CA THR A 300 -15.04 -12.64 -17.45
C THR A 300 -15.74 -13.44 -16.35
N LEU A 301 -16.95 -13.04 -15.99
CA LEU A 301 -17.83 -13.76 -15.07
C LEU A 301 -18.84 -14.56 -15.88
N GLY A 302 -19.12 -15.80 -15.45
CA GLY A 302 -20.06 -16.71 -16.08
C GLY A 302 -21.08 -17.23 -15.08
N LEU A 303 -22.33 -17.26 -15.53
CA LEU A 303 -23.40 -17.95 -14.84
C LEU A 303 -23.84 -19.10 -15.72
N SER A 304 -23.60 -20.33 -15.25
CA SER A 304 -24.18 -21.51 -15.89
C SER A 304 -25.68 -21.44 -15.68
N GLY A 305 -26.43 -21.42 -16.79
CA GLY A 305 -27.85 -21.73 -16.70
C GLY A 305 -27.94 -23.15 -16.15
N GLY A 306 -28.54 -23.34 -14.97
CA GLY A 306 -28.68 -24.70 -14.40
C GLY A 306 -29.41 -25.67 -15.35
N ASN A 307 -29.82 -26.84 -14.85
CA ASN A 307 -30.55 -27.88 -15.60
C ASN A 307 -31.86 -27.44 -16.33
N SER A 308 -32.16 -26.15 -16.40
CA SER A 308 -33.29 -25.51 -17.07
C SER A 308 -33.03 -25.03 -18.51
N GLY A 309 -31.87 -25.31 -19.11
CA GLY A 309 -31.63 -25.05 -20.54
C GLY A 309 -31.61 -23.57 -20.93
N LYS A 310 -31.24 -22.68 -19.99
CA LYS A 310 -30.91 -21.28 -20.29
C LYS A 310 -29.45 -21.20 -20.74
N ASP A 311 -29.20 -20.41 -21.78
CA ASP A 311 -27.85 -20.18 -22.32
C ASP A 311 -26.88 -19.73 -21.23
N ASP A 312 -25.64 -20.18 -21.32
CA ASP A 312 -24.55 -19.72 -20.46
C ASP A 312 -24.32 -18.22 -20.72
N THR A 313 -24.43 -17.42 -19.66
CA THR A 313 -24.31 -15.96 -19.77
C THR A 313 -22.97 -15.52 -19.23
N HIS A 314 -22.27 -14.68 -19.99
CA HIS A 314 -20.95 -14.20 -19.64
C HIS A 314 -20.87 -12.68 -19.75
N LEU A 315 -20.20 -12.04 -18.79
CA LEU A 315 -19.95 -10.61 -18.81
C LEU A 315 -18.53 -10.32 -18.33
N THR A 316 -17.77 -9.54 -19.11
CA THR A 316 -16.43 -9.10 -18.71
C THR A 316 -16.53 -7.81 -17.93
N LEU A 317 -15.98 -7.80 -16.73
CA LEU A 317 -16.03 -6.65 -15.82
C LEU A 317 -14.64 -6.39 -15.22
N PRO A 318 -14.28 -5.10 -15.05
CA PRO A 318 -13.12 -4.73 -14.26
C PRO A 318 -13.24 -5.17 -12.81
N VAL A 319 -12.14 -5.67 -12.24
CA VAL A 319 -12.07 -5.96 -10.81
C VAL A 319 -11.95 -4.62 -10.07
N ALA A 320 -12.94 -4.30 -9.23
CA ALA A 320 -13.00 -3.02 -8.51
C ALA A 320 -12.32 -3.04 -7.13
N SER A 321 -11.75 -4.17 -6.71
CA SER A 321 -11.05 -4.34 -5.43
C SER A 321 -9.52 -4.36 -5.60
N CYS A 322 -8.78 -4.03 -4.53
CA CYS A 322 -7.32 -4.19 -4.45
C CYS A 322 -6.91 -5.67 -4.64
N PRO A 323 -5.86 -5.98 -5.42
CA PRO A 323 -5.27 -7.34 -5.46
C PRO A 323 -4.69 -7.78 -4.11
N CYS A 324 -4.51 -6.83 -3.21
CA CYS A 324 -4.12 -6.96 -1.81
C CYS A 324 -5.17 -7.71 -0.96
N ASP A 325 -6.43 -7.73 -1.41
CA ASP A 325 -7.54 -8.53 -0.85
C ASP A 325 -7.98 -9.59 -1.87
N ASP A 326 -7.07 -10.53 -2.17
CA ASP A 326 -7.20 -11.61 -3.16
C ASP A 326 -8.43 -12.53 -2.97
N ARG A 327 -9.06 -12.46 -1.80
CA ARG A 327 -10.22 -13.28 -1.44
C ARG A 327 -11.55 -12.60 -1.72
N ASN A 328 -11.60 -11.27 -1.70
CA ASN A 328 -12.83 -10.50 -1.85
C ASN A 328 -12.77 -9.70 -3.14
N LEU A 329 -13.42 -10.22 -4.18
CA LEU A 329 -13.50 -9.57 -5.49
C LEU A 329 -14.77 -8.73 -5.56
N LEU A 330 -14.64 -7.46 -5.92
CA LEU A 330 -15.77 -6.55 -6.07
C LEU A 330 -15.94 -6.19 -7.55
N PHE A 331 -17.17 -6.16 -8.02
CA PHE A 331 -17.53 -5.77 -9.38
C PHE A 331 -18.67 -4.76 -9.36
N LEU A 332 -18.66 -3.82 -10.29
CA LEU A 332 -19.75 -2.87 -10.49
C LEU A 332 -20.52 -3.27 -11.75
N VAL A 333 -21.82 -3.51 -11.61
CA VAL A 333 -22.70 -3.99 -12.69
C VAL A 333 -23.73 -2.91 -12.99
N ALA A 334 -23.78 -2.46 -14.25
CA ALA A 334 -24.83 -1.56 -14.74
C ALA A 334 -26.09 -2.37 -15.07
N ARG A 335 -27.24 -1.72 -14.91
CA ARG A 335 -28.50 -2.22 -15.45
C ARG A 335 -28.52 -2.00 -16.95
N GLU A 336 -28.25 -3.06 -17.68
CA GLU A 336 -28.41 -3.14 -19.12
C GLU A 336 -29.49 -4.18 -19.43
N ALA A 337 -30.55 -3.76 -20.15
CA ALA A 337 -31.73 -4.59 -20.38
C ALA A 337 -31.47 -5.73 -21.38
N ASP A 338 -30.55 -5.50 -22.32
CA ASP A 338 -30.19 -6.47 -23.35
C ASP A 338 -29.18 -7.51 -22.84
N ASP A 339 -28.42 -7.17 -21.79
CA ASP A 339 -27.45 -8.08 -21.19
C ASP A 339 -28.11 -9.05 -20.21
N SER A 340 -27.97 -10.34 -20.49
CA SER A 340 -28.60 -11.40 -19.69
C SER A 340 -27.99 -11.57 -18.30
N PHE A 341 -26.69 -11.28 -18.14
CA PHE A 341 -26.00 -11.38 -16.85
C PHE A 341 -26.47 -10.25 -15.92
N SER A 342 -26.47 -9.01 -16.42
CA SER A 342 -27.03 -7.82 -15.79
C SER A 342 -28.46 -8.10 -15.31
N ARG A 343 -29.35 -8.58 -16.19
CA ARG A 343 -30.73 -8.92 -15.78
C ARG A 343 -30.78 -9.90 -14.62
N GLN A 344 -29.97 -10.97 -14.62
CA GLN A 344 -29.93 -11.91 -13.50
C GLN A 344 -29.46 -11.27 -12.18
N VAL A 345 -28.51 -10.33 -12.23
CA VAL A 345 -28.05 -9.58 -11.06
C VAL A 345 -29.16 -8.68 -10.51
N PHE A 346 -29.92 -8.01 -11.38
CA PHE A 346 -30.93 -7.03 -10.99
C PHE A 346 -32.31 -7.63 -10.66
N ASP A 347 -32.69 -8.74 -11.29
CA ASP A 347 -33.97 -9.43 -11.07
C ASP A 347 -33.94 -10.34 -9.81
N GLY A 348 -32.83 -10.33 -9.07
CA GLY A 348 -32.64 -11.15 -7.87
C GLY A 348 -32.34 -12.62 -8.15
N GLY A 349 -31.93 -12.96 -9.38
CA GLY A 349 -31.51 -14.31 -9.76
C GLY A 349 -30.22 -14.75 -9.06
N LEU A 350 -29.35 -13.82 -8.66
CA LEU A 350 -28.16 -14.07 -7.85
C LEU A 350 -28.45 -13.91 -6.36
N GLN A 351 -28.45 -15.02 -5.63
CA GLN A 351 -28.54 -15.04 -4.18
C GLN A 351 -27.17 -15.32 -3.56
N PRO A 352 -26.90 -14.82 -2.33
CA PRO A 352 -25.72 -15.22 -1.57
C PRO A 352 -25.59 -16.74 -1.51
N GLY A 353 -24.39 -17.25 -1.76
CA GLY A 353 -24.09 -18.69 -1.88
C GLY A 353 -24.11 -19.23 -3.31
N ALA A 354 -24.63 -18.49 -4.29
CA ALA A 354 -24.57 -18.91 -5.69
C ALA A 354 -23.12 -18.99 -6.20
N SER A 355 -22.85 -19.93 -7.09
CA SER A 355 -21.53 -20.08 -7.74
C SER A 355 -21.47 -19.24 -9.01
N ILE A 356 -20.31 -18.60 -9.25
CA ILE A 356 -20.01 -17.87 -10.47
C ILE A 356 -18.65 -18.32 -10.97
N ASP A 357 -18.60 -18.76 -12.22
CA ASP A 357 -17.33 -19.06 -12.88
C ASP A 357 -16.62 -17.77 -13.25
N LEU A 358 -15.31 -17.72 -13.04
CA LEU A 358 -14.48 -16.56 -13.32
C LEU A 358 -13.29 -16.99 -14.18
N TRP A 359 -13.09 -16.30 -15.30
CA TRP A 359 -11.92 -16.45 -16.18
C TRP A 359 -11.15 -15.13 -16.26
N GLY A 360 -9.82 -15.19 -16.08
CA GLY A 360 -8.95 -14.02 -16.15
C GLY A 360 -7.71 -14.18 -15.27
N PRO A 361 -6.89 -13.14 -15.10
CA PRO A 361 -7.16 -11.76 -15.50
C PRO A 361 -6.88 -11.49 -16.98
N VAL A 362 -7.49 -10.43 -17.49
CA VAL A 362 -7.20 -9.84 -18.80
C VAL A 362 -7.08 -8.32 -18.67
N GLY A 363 -6.47 -7.68 -19.66
CA GLY A 363 -6.29 -6.22 -19.70
C GLY A 363 -4.90 -5.76 -19.31
N GLU A 364 -4.50 -4.64 -19.89
CA GLU A 364 -3.17 -4.02 -19.74
C GLU A 364 -3.24 -2.71 -18.93
N PHE A 365 -4.44 -2.32 -18.47
CA PHE A 365 -4.66 -1.12 -17.66
C PHE A 365 -4.24 -1.36 -16.20
N VAL A 366 -2.95 -1.19 -15.93
CA VAL A 366 -2.34 -1.42 -14.61
C VAL A 366 -1.43 -0.28 -14.20
N LEU A 367 -1.18 -0.13 -12.90
CA LEU A 367 -0.22 0.86 -12.40
C LEU A 367 1.21 0.53 -12.86
N ASP A 368 1.90 1.56 -13.32
CA ASP A 368 3.35 1.55 -13.49
C ASP A 368 4.07 1.72 -12.12
N SER A 369 5.37 1.43 -12.11
CA SER A 369 6.21 1.36 -10.91
C SER A 369 6.92 2.67 -10.55
N ASP A 370 6.51 3.80 -11.14
CA ASP A 370 7.17 5.08 -10.94
C ASP A 370 6.59 5.84 -9.73
N GLU A 371 7.43 6.55 -8.97
CA GLU A 371 7.07 7.39 -7.80
C GLU A 371 6.39 8.73 -8.20
N ARG A 372 5.73 8.77 -9.35
CA ARG A 372 5.12 9.99 -9.89
C ARG A 372 3.74 10.24 -9.26
N PRO A 373 3.31 11.51 -9.19
CA PRO A 373 1.91 11.82 -8.91
C PRO A 373 0.97 11.10 -9.87
N LEU A 374 -0.10 10.49 -9.35
CA LEU A 374 -1.07 9.74 -10.15
C LEU A 374 -2.37 10.54 -10.30
N VAL A 375 -2.82 10.69 -11.54
CA VAL A 375 -4.07 11.34 -11.89
C VAL A 375 -5.01 10.32 -12.52
N PHE A 376 -6.14 10.07 -11.86
CA PHE A 376 -7.17 9.18 -12.33
C PHE A 376 -8.33 9.97 -12.89
N ALA A 377 -8.85 9.54 -14.04
CA ALA A 377 -10.10 10.04 -14.58
C ALA A 377 -11.05 8.87 -14.85
N ALA A 378 -12.25 8.95 -14.29
CA ALA A 378 -13.28 7.93 -14.44
C ALA A 378 -14.56 8.55 -15.01
N CYS A 379 -15.30 7.78 -15.80
CA CYS A 379 -16.68 8.10 -16.16
C CYS A 379 -17.59 6.94 -15.78
N ASP A 380 -18.65 7.22 -15.00
CA ASP A 380 -19.63 6.24 -14.54
C ASP A 380 -18.98 4.96 -13.97
N LEU A 381 -19.16 3.80 -14.63
CA LEU A 381 -18.60 2.51 -14.23
C LEU A 381 -17.09 2.38 -14.48
N GLY A 382 -16.47 3.29 -15.24
CA GLY A 382 -15.02 3.45 -15.32
C GLY A 382 -14.36 3.69 -13.96
N PHE A 383 -15.15 4.01 -12.94
CA PHE A 383 -14.71 4.04 -11.57
C PHE A 383 -14.29 2.66 -11.02
N ALA A 384 -14.77 1.54 -11.57
CA ALA A 384 -14.37 0.19 -11.12
C ALA A 384 -12.85 -0.06 -11.21
N PRO A 385 -12.21 -0.03 -12.40
CA PRO A 385 -10.77 -0.25 -12.50
C PRO A 385 -9.98 0.85 -11.77
N VAL A 386 -10.43 2.11 -11.86
CA VAL A 386 -9.80 3.25 -11.17
C VAL A 386 -9.82 3.08 -9.64
N LYS A 387 -10.92 2.57 -9.07
CA LYS A 387 -11.00 2.25 -7.64
C LYS A 387 -9.97 1.19 -7.26
N SER A 388 -9.80 0.15 -8.07
CA SER A 388 -8.77 -0.88 -7.83
C SER A 388 -7.37 -0.29 -7.84
N LEU A 389 -7.05 0.57 -8.82
CA LEU A 389 -5.77 1.27 -8.91
C LEU A 389 -5.55 2.20 -7.69
N ILE A 390 -6.54 3.00 -7.30
CA ILE A 390 -6.44 3.92 -6.16
C ILE A 390 -6.22 3.12 -4.87
N GLU A 391 -7.02 2.09 -4.60
CA GLU A 391 -6.87 1.27 -3.39
C GLU A 391 -5.49 0.59 -3.34
N HIS A 392 -4.95 0.19 -4.49
CA HIS A 392 -3.62 -0.41 -4.57
C HIS A 392 -2.51 0.62 -4.40
N ALA A 393 -2.60 1.81 -5.00
CA ALA A 393 -1.67 2.90 -4.80
C ALA A 393 -1.63 3.35 -3.32
N LEU A 394 -2.80 3.41 -2.67
CA LEU A 394 -2.91 3.70 -1.25
C LEU A 394 -2.31 2.61 -0.36
N ALA A 395 -2.36 1.35 -0.81
CA ALA A 395 -1.74 0.24 -0.08
C ALA A 395 -0.21 0.26 -0.19
N ARG A 396 0.34 0.75 -1.31
CA ARG A 396 1.79 0.90 -1.56
C ARG A 396 2.41 2.04 -0.75
N ASP A 397 1.64 3.10 -0.50
CA ASP A 397 2.13 4.34 0.16
C ASP A 397 3.31 5.02 -0.57
N GLU A 398 3.45 4.77 -1.87
CA GLU A 398 4.58 5.22 -2.70
C GLU A 398 4.29 6.49 -3.51
N ALA A 399 3.01 6.84 -3.70
CA ALA A 399 2.63 7.97 -4.56
C ALA A 399 2.60 9.29 -3.77
N PRO A 400 3.34 10.34 -4.19
CA PRO A 400 3.38 11.63 -3.49
C PRO A 400 2.01 12.31 -3.38
N SER A 401 1.16 12.11 -4.39
CA SER A 401 -0.22 12.61 -4.42
C SER A 401 -1.08 11.83 -5.40
N LEU A 402 -2.37 11.72 -5.09
CA LEU A 402 -3.38 11.03 -5.89
C LEU A 402 -4.53 12.01 -6.18
N SER A 403 -4.89 12.16 -7.44
CA SER A 403 -6.04 12.99 -7.85
C SER A 403 -7.07 12.17 -8.61
N LEU A 404 -8.34 12.24 -8.22
CA LEU A 404 -9.45 11.58 -8.92
C LEU A 404 -10.39 12.61 -9.55
N PHE A 405 -10.63 12.49 -10.85
CA PHE A 405 -11.65 13.24 -11.60
C PHE A 405 -12.73 12.27 -12.05
N TRP A 406 -13.92 12.35 -11.45
CA TRP A 406 -15.00 11.41 -11.76
C TRP A 406 -16.20 12.12 -12.37
N LEU A 407 -16.47 11.83 -13.65
CA LEU A 407 -17.68 12.24 -14.36
C LEU A 407 -18.80 11.24 -14.10
N ALA A 408 -19.97 11.73 -13.70
CA ALA A 408 -21.20 10.95 -13.73
C ALA A 408 -22.10 11.51 -14.84
N THR A 409 -22.61 10.60 -15.67
CA THR A 409 -23.61 10.91 -16.71
C THR A 409 -24.93 10.20 -16.45
N ARG A 410 -24.89 9.11 -15.68
CA ARG A 410 -26.05 8.31 -15.31
C ARG A 410 -26.89 8.97 -14.20
N PRO A 411 -28.21 8.67 -14.11
CA PRO A 411 -29.09 9.21 -13.06
C PRO A 411 -28.64 8.88 -11.63
N ASP A 412 -27.97 7.74 -11.45
CA ASP A 412 -27.41 7.31 -10.16
C ASP A 412 -26.29 8.24 -9.64
N GLY A 413 -25.75 9.12 -10.50
CA GLY A 413 -24.67 10.02 -10.16
C GLY A 413 -23.41 9.28 -9.69
N HIS A 414 -22.70 9.87 -8.73
CA HIS A 414 -21.52 9.27 -8.10
C HIS A 414 -21.91 8.28 -7.00
N PHE A 415 -22.31 7.07 -7.42
CA PHE A 415 -22.84 5.99 -6.56
C PHE A 415 -21.89 5.51 -5.44
N LEU A 416 -20.62 5.94 -5.43
CA LEU A 416 -19.62 5.71 -4.36
C LEU A 416 -18.94 7.01 -3.87
N ALA A 417 -19.61 8.17 -3.95
CA ALA A 417 -19.05 9.44 -3.49
C ALA A 417 -18.62 9.43 -2.00
N ASN A 418 -19.29 8.64 -1.16
CA ASN A 418 -18.88 8.43 0.24
C ASN A 418 -17.47 7.87 0.37
N GLN A 419 -17.07 6.95 -0.52
CA GLN A 419 -15.73 6.35 -0.53
C GLN A 419 -14.67 7.40 -0.85
N CYS A 420 -14.92 8.27 -1.83
CA CYS A 420 -14.01 9.35 -2.21
C CYS A 420 -13.79 10.33 -1.05
N ARG A 421 -14.87 10.68 -0.33
CA ARG A 421 -14.80 11.51 0.88
C ARG A 421 -14.01 10.83 2.00
N ALA A 422 -14.22 9.54 2.21
CA ALA A 422 -13.49 8.76 3.20
C ALA A 422 -11.98 8.75 2.92
N TRP A 423 -11.56 8.53 1.66
CA TRP A 423 -10.15 8.60 1.28
C TRP A 423 -9.56 10.00 1.49
N SER A 424 -10.23 11.04 1.01
CA SER A 424 -9.76 12.43 1.18
C SER A 424 -9.69 12.88 2.65
N SER A 425 -10.55 12.33 3.52
CA SER A 425 -10.52 12.63 4.95
C SER A 425 -9.40 11.88 5.68
N ALA A 426 -9.10 10.65 5.25
CA ALA A 426 -8.09 9.79 5.84
C ALA A 426 -6.67 10.16 5.41
N LEU A 427 -6.49 10.72 4.21
CA LEU A 427 -5.21 10.83 3.52
C LEU A 427 -4.98 12.26 3.01
N ASP A 428 -3.93 12.90 3.50
CA ASP A 428 -3.64 14.31 3.19
C ASP A 428 -3.21 14.52 1.71
N GLY A 429 -2.80 13.46 0.99
CA GLY A 429 -2.39 13.50 -0.42
C GLY A 429 -3.46 13.08 -1.44
N PHE A 430 -4.71 12.84 -1.03
CA PHE A 430 -5.79 12.43 -1.94
C PHE A 430 -6.79 13.58 -2.20
N GLU A 431 -6.85 14.04 -3.45
CA GLU A 431 -7.83 15.03 -3.93
C GLU A 431 -8.84 14.37 -4.88
N HIS A 432 -10.10 14.83 -4.85
CA HIS A 432 -11.11 14.35 -5.77
C HIS A 432 -12.00 15.49 -6.28
N HIS A 433 -12.39 15.39 -7.55
CA HIS A 433 -13.31 16.29 -8.21
C HIS A 433 -14.43 15.47 -8.84
N LEU A 434 -15.66 15.69 -8.38
CA LEU A 434 -16.85 15.01 -8.86
C LEU A 434 -17.64 15.97 -9.73
N ALA A 435 -17.85 15.61 -11.00
CA ALA A 435 -18.61 16.42 -11.95
C ALA A 435 -19.80 15.61 -12.50
N TYR A 436 -20.91 16.28 -12.77
CA TYR A 436 -22.06 15.71 -13.46
C TYR A 436 -22.28 16.42 -14.79
N HIS A 437 -22.47 15.65 -15.86
CA HIS A 437 -22.81 16.20 -17.17
C HIS A 437 -23.63 15.19 -17.98
N SER A 438 -24.64 15.63 -18.72
CA SER A 438 -25.49 14.73 -19.51
C SER A 438 -24.82 14.24 -20.81
N ASP A 439 -23.97 15.08 -21.41
CA ASP A 439 -23.13 14.73 -22.56
C ASP A 439 -21.72 14.32 -22.08
N VAL A 440 -21.34 13.07 -22.37
CA VAL A 440 -20.06 12.47 -22.01
C VAL A 440 -18.86 13.27 -22.57
N SER A 441 -18.92 13.72 -23.82
CA SER A 441 -17.79 14.39 -24.47
C SER A 441 -17.60 15.82 -23.97
N ALA A 442 -18.71 16.54 -23.78
CA ALA A 442 -18.67 17.88 -23.18
C ALA A 442 -18.21 17.81 -21.71
N GLY A 443 -18.67 16.82 -20.96
CA GLY A 443 -18.23 16.57 -19.58
C GLY A 443 -16.73 16.22 -19.50
N ALA A 444 -16.21 15.41 -20.43
CA ALA A 444 -14.79 15.10 -20.52
C ALA A 444 -13.94 16.36 -20.75
N ARG A 445 -14.37 17.27 -21.63
CA ARG A 445 -13.70 18.56 -21.85
C ARG A 445 -13.73 19.43 -20.60
N GLN A 446 -14.86 19.49 -19.91
CA GLN A 446 -14.96 20.25 -18.65
C GLN A 446 -14.03 19.69 -17.58
N LEU A 447 -13.91 18.36 -17.47
CA LEU A 447 -12.96 17.73 -16.55
C LEU A 447 -11.51 18.04 -16.94
N ALA A 448 -11.17 17.98 -18.23
CA ALA A 448 -9.83 18.35 -18.71
C ALA A 448 -9.46 19.80 -18.34
N GLN A 449 -10.43 20.72 -18.38
CA GLN A 449 -10.24 22.12 -17.97
C GLN A 449 -10.14 22.29 -16.45
N ALA A 450 -10.81 21.42 -15.68
CA ALA A 450 -10.73 21.41 -14.23
C ALA A 450 -9.41 20.81 -13.72
N MET A 451 -8.77 19.94 -14.51
CA MET A 451 -7.40 19.51 -14.27
C MET A 451 -6.48 20.75 -14.38
N ARG A 452 -5.75 21.04 -13.29
CA ARG A 452 -4.92 22.26 -13.20
C ARG A 452 -3.81 22.22 -14.25
N ALA A 453 -3.47 23.38 -14.82
CA ALA A 453 -2.32 23.53 -15.71
C ALA A 453 -1.02 22.99 -15.07
N ASP A 454 -0.85 23.25 -13.76
CA ASP A 454 0.29 22.76 -12.97
C ASP A 454 0.43 21.23 -12.96
N LEU A 455 -0.65 20.45 -13.19
CA LEU A 455 -0.58 18.99 -13.30
C LEU A 455 0.09 18.53 -14.61
N PHE A 456 0.10 19.37 -15.64
CA PHE A 456 0.69 19.06 -16.95
C PHE A 456 2.17 19.42 -17.04
N ASP A 457 2.64 20.35 -16.20
CA ASP A 457 4.06 20.72 -16.08
C ASP A 457 4.85 19.78 -15.15
N ILE A 458 4.15 19.03 -14.28
CA ILE A 458 4.72 18.00 -13.42
C ILE A 458 4.66 16.66 -14.16
N ALA A 459 5.73 15.86 -14.10
CA ALA A 459 5.74 14.51 -14.63
C ALA A 459 4.78 13.61 -13.84
N CYS A 460 3.48 13.64 -14.19
CA CYS A 460 2.42 12.80 -13.63
C CYS A 460 2.06 11.67 -14.61
N ASP A 461 1.47 10.59 -14.10
CA ASP A 461 0.88 9.54 -14.92
C ASP A 461 -0.66 9.58 -14.83
N PHE A 462 -1.30 9.48 -15.99
CA PHE A 462 -2.74 9.63 -16.18
C PHE A 462 -3.39 8.28 -16.48
N TYR A 463 -4.45 7.95 -15.75
CA TYR A 463 -5.19 6.70 -15.89
C TYR A 463 -6.65 7.02 -16.19
N LEU A 464 -7.10 6.78 -17.42
CA LEU A 464 -8.42 7.14 -17.90
C LEU A 464 -9.28 5.89 -18.09
N ALA A 465 -10.47 5.83 -17.50
CA ALA A 465 -11.38 4.70 -17.69
C ALA A 465 -12.84 5.16 -17.87
N GLY A 466 -13.54 4.58 -18.84
CA GLY A 466 -14.96 4.88 -19.10
C GLY A 466 -15.39 4.60 -20.54
N PRO A 467 -16.52 5.18 -20.99
CA PRO A 467 -16.99 5.02 -22.36
C PRO A 467 -16.00 5.56 -23.38
N GLU A 468 -15.99 5.01 -24.59
CA GLU A 468 -15.05 5.39 -25.66
C GLU A 468 -15.00 6.90 -25.91
N ALA A 469 -16.16 7.56 -25.97
CA ALA A 469 -16.27 9.00 -26.17
C ALA A 469 -15.61 9.83 -25.05
N PHE A 470 -15.63 9.34 -23.82
CA PHE A 470 -14.96 9.96 -22.68
C PHE A 470 -13.45 9.84 -22.80
N VAL A 471 -12.98 8.61 -22.98
CA VAL A 471 -11.55 8.26 -23.01
C VAL A 471 -10.86 8.97 -24.16
N HIS A 472 -11.40 8.88 -25.38
CA HIS A 472 -10.82 9.53 -26.55
C HIS A 472 -10.78 11.06 -26.40
N ARG A 473 -11.87 11.68 -25.94
CA ARG A 473 -11.89 13.13 -25.76
C ARG A 473 -10.86 13.59 -24.74
N LEU A 474 -10.82 12.94 -23.57
CA LEU A 474 -9.92 13.34 -22.50
C LEU A 474 -8.46 13.07 -22.87
N HIS A 475 -8.17 11.96 -23.54
CA HIS A 475 -6.86 11.67 -24.10
C HIS A 475 -6.40 12.78 -25.06
N ASP A 476 -7.25 13.19 -26.01
CA ASP A 476 -6.91 14.25 -26.97
C ASP A 476 -6.63 15.60 -26.31
N GLU A 477 -7.41 15.97 -25.29
CA GLU A 477 -7.18 17.20 -24.52
C GLU A 477 -5.85 17.15 -23.76
N LEU A 478 -5.52 16.02 -23.13
CA LEU A 478 -4.23 15.84 -22.42
C LEU A 478 -3.05 15.88 -23.39
N ARG A 479 -3.19 15.27 -24.57
CA ARG A 479 -2.17 15.32 -25.63
C ARG A 479 -2.00 16.74 -26.17
N ALA A 480 -3.09 17.48 -26.36
CA ALA A 480 -3.05 18.89 -26.78
C ALA A 480 -2.41 19.79 -25.70
N ALA A 481 -2.57 19.44 -24.43
CA ALA A 481 -1.93 20.11 -23.29
C ALA A 481 -0.44 19.75 -23.12
N GLY A 482 0.10 18.80 -23.89
CA GLY A 482 1.53 18.46 -23.91
C GLY A 482 1.93 17.20 -23.16
N VAL A 483 0.98 16.45 -22.57
CA VAL A 483 1.27 15.20 -21.85
C VAL A 483 1.81 14.13 -22.81
N ALA A 484 2.89 13.44 -22.46
CA ALA A 484 3.47 12.40 -23.33
C ALA A 484 2.57 11.17 -23.40
N ALA A 485 2.48 10.52 -24.57
CA ALA A 485 1.62 9.35 -24.76
C ALA A 485 1.97 8.18 -23.82
N GLY A 486 3.26 8.04 -23.45
CA GLY A 486 3.69 7.02 -22.49
C GLY A 486 3.20 7.24 -21.06
N GLN A 487 2.74 8.45 -20.72
CA GLN A 487 2.19 8.80 -19.41
C GLN A 487 0.67 8.62 -19.34
N ILE A 488 0.00 8.28 -20.45
CA ILE A 488 -1.45 8.13 -20.49
C ILE A 488 -1.79 6.66 -20.69
N ARG A 489 -2.47 6.08 -19.70
CA ARG A 489 -3.05 4.74 -19.74
C ARG A 489 -4.56 4.87 -19.88
N THR A 490 -5.16 4.04 -20.72
CA THR A 490 -6.58 4.13 -21.05
C THR A 490 -7.25 2.76 -21.01
N GLU A 491 -8.46 2.70 -20.48
CA GLU A 491 -9.36 1.53 -20.54
C GLU A 491 -10.74 1.98 -21.04
N VAL A 492 -11.22 1.34 -22.10
CA VAL A 492 -12.57 1.59 -22.66
C VAL A 492 -13.51 0.48 -22.21
N LEU A 493 -14.65 0.86 -21.65
CA LEU A 493 -15.68 -0.05 -21.13
C LEU A 493 -16.95 -0.07 -21.97
#